data_AF-A0A540MCN8-F1
#
_entry.id   AF-A0A540MCN8-F1
#
_cell.length_a   1.000
_cell.length_b   1.000
_cell.length_c   1.000
_cell.angle_alpha   90.00
_cell.angle_beta   90.00
_cell.angle_gamma   90.00
#
_symmetry.space_group_name_H-M   'P 1'
#
loop_
_entity.id
_entity.type
_entity.pdbx_description
1 polymer ?
#
loop_
_entity_poly.entity_id
_entity_poly.type
_entity_poly.pdbx_seq_one_letter_code
_entity_poly.pdbx_strand_id
1 'polypeptide(L)'
;MNNTPLHITPPHSTHDHGSHVDEEDGEEVHETPIPEQGSGSTRYPIRPLGKKASKRKESVSKNDYGKYMQELAHQGELTLARELAKYEAEKVRDEAKATAIQQAFQAEQRKKELLRQERELLREERITQRNRDIMNTRLEGMSSNSKYFWQSEKADVVQRRCAREARSRQDGPSTTRQDDPNTTYWLSGDE
;
A
#
# COMPACT_ATOMS: atom_id res chain seq x y z
N MET A 1 -32.75 -29.51 40.35
CA MET A 1 -32.21 -28.34 41.07
C MET A 1 -31.71 -27.38 40.02
N ASN A 2 -32.47 -26.30 39.82
CA ASN A 2 -32.10 -25.16 39.00
C ASN A 2 -30.82 -24.52 39.54
N ASN A 3 -30.03 -23.86 38.68
CA ASN A 3 -29.43 -22.55 38.92
C ASN A 3 -28.55 -22.15 37.72
N THR A 4 -29.16 -21.43 36.78
CA THR A 4 -28.52 -20.44 35.91
C THR A 4 -28.08 -19.24 36.75
N PRO A 5 -26.88 -18.67 36.52
CA PRO A 5 -26.57 -17.30 36.93
C PRO A 5 -26.66 -16.34 35.74
N LEU A 6 -27.53 -15.35 35.88
CA LEU A 6 -27.70 -14.17 35.03
C LEU A 6 -26.58 -13.13 35.29
N HIS A 7 -26.19 -12.45 34.21
CA HIS A 7 -25.70 -11.06 34.08
C HIS A 7 -24.88 -10.40 35.19
N ILE A 8 -23.69 -9.89 34.83
CA ILE A 8 -23.17 -8.59 35.32
C ILE A 8 -22.39 -7.88 34.19
N THR A 9 -22.96 -6.81 33.65
CA THR A 9 -22.24 -5.68 33.02
C THR A 9 -21.95 -4.63 34.09
N PRO A 10 -20.80 -3.95 34.04
CA PRO A 10 -20.79 -2.50 34.33
C PRO A 10 -19.68 -1.75 33.54
N PRO A 11 -19.51 -0.43 33.69
CA PRO A 11 -20.46 0.64 33.39
C PRO A 11 -19.85 1.68 32.43
N HIS A 12 -20.70 2.54 31.86
CA HIS A 12 -20.31 3.78 31.21
C HIS A 12 -19.58 4.69 32.22
N SER A 13 -18.43 5.25 31.83
CA SER A 13 -17.75 6.31 32.56
C SER A 13 -17.70 7.57 31.71
N THR A 14 -18.40 8.59 32.18
CA THR A 14 -18.40 9.97 31.70
C THR A 14 -17.59 10.84 32.65
N HIS A 15 -16.52 11.47 32.16
CA HIS A 15 -15.91 12.71 32.67
C HIS A 15 -14.92 13.16 31.57
N ASP A 16 -15.17 14.19 30.77
CA ASP A 16 -15.38 15.63 31.00
C ASP A 16 -14.09 16.46 31.16
N HIS A 17 -14.06 17.53 30.37
CA HIS A 17 -13.19 18.71 30.30
C HIS A 17 -11.68 18.64 30.00
N GLY A 18 -11.32 19.30 28.89
CA GLY A 18 -10.38 20.42 28.94
C GLY A 18 -8.95 20.17 28.47
N SER A 19 -8.64 20.50 27.22
CA SER A 19 -7.31 21.02 26.88
C SER A 19 -7.44 22.13 25.83
N HIS A 20 -7.42 23.34 26.38
CA HIS A 20 -7.01 24.58 25.75
C HIS A 20 -5.53 24.44 25.37
N VAL A 21 -5.21 24.67 24.10
CA VAL A 21 -3.82 24.86 23.66
C VAL A 21 -3.77 26.29 23.11
N ASP A 22 -3.20 27.14 23.96
CA ASP A 22 -2.59 28.43 23.64
C ASP A 22 -1.30 28.23 22.83
N GLU A 23 -0.74 29.34 22.33
CA GLU A 23 0.55 29.52 21.64
C GLU A 23 0.44 29.41 20.09
N GLU A 24 0.85 30.39 19.28
CA GLU A 24 1.87 31.43 19.44
C GLU A 24 1.41 32.80 18.91
N ASP A 25 1.52 33.77 19.80
CA ASP A 25 1.83 35.18 19.57
C ASP A 25 3.29 35.31 19.10
N GLY A 26 3.55 36.19 18.14
CA GLY A 26 4.86 36.36 17.53
C GLY A 26 4.95 37.56 16.58
N GLU A 27 4.31 38.67 16.95
CA GLU A 27 4.57 39.96 16.30
C GLU A 27 5.75 40.66 16.99
N GLU A 28 6.95 40.58 16.41
CA GLU A 28 8.11 41.36 16.87
C GLU A 28 8.95 41.85 15.68
N VAL A 29 8.61 43.04 15.17
CA VAL A 29 9.55 43.87 14.40
C VAL A 29 9.68 45.20 15.12
N HIS A 30 10.76 45.32 15.88
CA HIS A 30 11.15 46.51 16.62
C HIS A 30 11.32 47.74 15.71
N GLU A 31 10.70 48.83 16.13
CA GLU A 31 10.95 50.19 15.66
C GLU A 31 12.41 50.59 15.90
N THR A 32 13.10 51.06 14.86
CA THR A 32 14.39 51.76 15.00
C THR A 32 14.17 53.22 15.38
N PRO A 33 14.79 53.75 16.46
CA PRO A 33 14.87 55.19 16.68
C PRO A 33 16.10 55.78 15.99
N ILE A 34 15.95 56.94 15.34
CA ILE A 34 17.02 57.88 14.99
C ILE A 34 16.95 59.00 16.04
N PRO A 35 18.06 59.45 16.66
CA PRO A 35 18.64 60.73 16.22
C PRO A 35 20.16 60.95 16.41
N GLU A 36 20.66 61.79 15.49
CA GLU A 36 21.68 62.85 15.62
C GLU A 36 23.01 62.60 16.32
N GLN A 37 24.09 62.98 15.62
CA GLN A 37 25.00 64.04 16.10
C GLN A 37 25.80 64.62 14.93
N GLY A 38 25.64 65.93 14.71
CA GLY A 38 26.48 66.70 13.79
C GLY A 38 27.81 67.09 14.44
N SER A 39 28.78 67.56 13.64
CA SER A 39 29.70 68.64 14.02
C SER A 39 30.66 69.01 12.87
N GLY A 40 30.76 70.32 12.61
CA GLY A 40 31.89 70.99 11.96
C GLY A 40 32.00 70.85 10.43
N SER A 41 32.54 71.81 9.66
CA SER A 41 33.16 73.09 9.99
C SER A 41 33.45 73.84 8.68
N THR A 42 33.25 75.16 8.73
CA THR A 42 34.00 76.23 8.03
C THR A 42 34.21 76.24 6.50
N ARG A 43 33.50 77.20 5.88
CA ARG A 43 34.01 78.25 4.96
C ARG A 43 34.61 77.81 3.61
N TYR A 44 33.76 77.71 2.60
CA TYR A 44 33.93 78.30 1.25
C TYR A 44 32.54 78.61 0.67
N PRO A 45 32.28 79.77 0.02
CA PRO A 45 31.06 79.93 -0.76
C PRO A 45 31.20 79.05 -2.01
N ILE A 46 30.58 77.88 -1.97
CA ILE A 46 30.37 77.06 -3.18
C ILE A 46 29.44 77.90 -4.06
N ARG A 47 30.02 78.57 -5.07
CA ARG A 47 29.27 79.18 -6.16
C ARG A 47 28.29 78.13 -6.69
N PRO A 48 27.00 78.43 -6.91
CA PRO A 48 26.12 77.48 -7.55
C PRO A 48 26.62 77.28 -8.98
N LEU A 49 27.48 76.27 -9.18
CA LEU A 49 27.75 75.73 -10.50
C LEU A 49 26.38 75.33 -11.03
N GLY A 50 25.93 76.00 -12.10
CA GLY A 50 24.62 75.80 -12.70
C GLY A 50 24.43 74.36 -13.12
N LYS A 51 24.03 73.51 -12.17
CA LYS A 51 23.45 72.21 -12.45
C LYS A 51 22.11 72.55 -13.07
N LYS A 52 22.06 72.53 -14.40
CA LYS A 52 20.81 72.38 -15.13
C LYS A 52 20.13 71.19 -14.45
N ALA A 53 19.12 71.45 -13.64
CA ALA A 53 18.19 70.42 -13.24
C ALA A 53 17.54 70.00 -14.55
N SER A 54 18.12 69.00 -15.20
CA SER A 54 17.45 68.23 -16.22
C SER A 54 16.29 67.62 -15.48
N LYS A 55 15.18 68.35 -15.43
CA LYS A 55 13.88 67.77 -15.15
C LYS A 55 13.74 66.70 -16.22
N ARG A 56 14.11 65.46 -15.89
CA ARG A 56 13.55 64.31 -16.56
C ARG A 56 12.06 64.55 -16.39
N LYS A 57 11.40 64.94 -17.47
CA LYS A 57 9.96 64.86 -17.51
C LYS A 57 9.69 63.41 -17.17
N GLU A 58 9.08 63.19 -16.01
CA GLU A 58 8.38 61.96 -15.77
C GLU A 58 7.28 61.95 -16.82
N SER A 59 7.61 61.38 -17.97
CA SER A 59 6.62 61.05 -18.98
C SER A 59 5.81 59.95 -18.32
N VAL A 60 4.67 60.33 -17.72
CA VAL A 60 3.58 59.39 -17.48
C VAL A 60 3.34 58.75 -18.84
N SER A 61 3.83 57.53 -18.98
CA SER A 61 3.94 56.92 -20.28
C SER A 61 2.51 56.52 -20.63
N LYS A 62 2.06 56.82 -21.84
CA LYS A 62 0.74 56.38 -22.34
C LYS A 62 0.56 54.84 -22.33
N ASN A 63 1.55 54.11 -21.83
CA ASN A 63 1.64 52.66 -21.78
C ASN A 63 1.48 52.07 -20.36
N ASP A 64 1.20 52.90 -19.34
CA ASP A 64 1.11 52.42 -17.94
C ASP A 64 -0.14 51.56 -17.72
N TYR A 65 -1.27 51.91 -18.36
CA TYR A 65 -2.48 51.07 -18.37
C TYR A 65 -2.26 49.74 -19.11
N GLY A 66 -1.52 49.76 -20.22
CA GLY A 66 -1.18 48.54 -20.97
C GLY A 66 -0.35 47.56 -20.13
N LYS A 67 0.64 48.06 -19.40
CA LYS A 67 1.43 47.27 -18.44
C LYS A 67 0.57 46.70 -17.31
N TYR A 68 -0.34 47.52 -16.77
CA TYR A 68 -1.26 47.07 -15.72
C TYR A 68 -2.17 45.93 -16.21
N MET A 69 -2.75 46.05 -17.41
CA MET A 69 -3.59 45.00 -17.99
C MET A 69 -2.80 43.72 -18.27
N GLN A 70 -1.54 43.85 -18.71
CA GLN A 70 -0.66 42.70 -18.92
C GLN A 70 -0.29 42.00 -17.61
N GLU A 71 0.02 42.75 -16.56
CA GLU A 71 0.32 42.20 -15.23
C GLU A 71 -0.91 41.49 -14.64
N LEU A 72 -2.10 42.06 -14.80
CA LEU A 72 -3.35 41.44 -14.36
C LEU A 72 -3.61 40.11 -15.09
N ALA A 73 -3.36 40.05 -16.41
CA ALA A 73 -3.46 38.80 -17.18
C ALA A 73 -2.42 37.77 -16.71
N HIS A 74 -1.17 38.19 -16.54
CA HIS A 74 -0.08 37.33 -16.07
C HIS A 74 -0.35 36.75 -14.67
N GLN A 75 -0.93 37.54 -13.75
CA GLN A 75 -1.34 37.04 -12.43
C GLN A 75 -2.46 36.00 -12.51
N GLY A 76 -3.41 36.20 -13.44
CA GLY A 76 -4.46 35.21 -13.73
C GLY A 76 -3.87 33.90 -14.22
N GLU A 77 -2.94 33.95 -15.19
CA GLU A 77 -2.24 32.78 -15.72
C GLU A 77 -1.43 32.05 -14.63
N LEU A 78 -0.68 32.79 -13.80
CA LEU A 78 0.08 32.21 -12.70
C LEU A 78 -0.82 31.51 -11.67
N THR A 79 -1.99 32.07 -11.39
CA THR A 79 -2.95 31.48 -10.46
C THR A 79 -3.48 30.17 -11.01
N LEU A 80 -3.89 30.15 -12.28
CA LEU A 80 -4.36 28.95 -12.96
C LEU A 80 -3.27 27.87 -13.06
N ALA A 81 -2.03 28.26 -13.37
CA ALA A 81 -0.90 27.33 -13.42
C ALA A 81 -0.63 26.68 -12.05
N ARG A 82 -0.75 27.44 -10.96
CA ARG A 82 -0.63 26.90 -9.59
C ARG A 82 -1.76 25.94 -9.25
N GLU A 83 -2.99 26.24 -9.65
CA GLU A 83 -4.14 25.36 -9.42
C GLU A 83 -4.02 24.05 -10.20
N LEU A 84 -3.62 24.11 -11.46
CA LEU A 84 -3.36 22.92 -12.28
C LEU A 84 -2.25 22.06 -11.67
N ALA A 85 -1.14 22.67 -11.23
CA ALA A 85 -0.05 21.93 -10.60
C ALA A 85 -0.49 21.24 -9.29
N LYS A 86 -1.36 21.88 -8.50
CA LYS A 86 -1.95 21.25 -7.31
C LYS A 86 -2.85 20.08 -7.68
N TYR A 87 -3.72 20.26 -8.67
CA TYR A 87 -4.63 19.21 -9.12
C TYR A 87 -3.88 17.99 -9.67
N GLU A 88 -2.85 18.20 -10.48
CA GLU A 88 -2.01 17.11 -10.99
C GLU A 88 -1.28 16.38 -9.85
N ALA A 89 -0.72 17.12 -8.89
CA ALA A 89 -0.05 16.52 -7.73
C ALA A 89 -1.02 15.70 -6.86
N GLU A 90 -2.26 16.17 -6.67
CA GLU A 90 -3.31 15.47 -5.93
C GLU A 90 -3.74 14.19 -6.67
N LYS A 91 -3.96 14.29 -7.99
CA LYS A 91 -4.29 13.14 -8.82
C LYS A 91 -3.23 12.03 -8.72
N VAL A 92 -1.94 12.38 -8.85
CA VAL A 92 -0.85 11.41 -8.71
C VAL A 92 -0.83 10.77 -7.33
N ARG A 93 -1.08 11.55 -6.27
CA ARG A 93 -1.18 11.02 -4.91
C ARG A 93 -2.34 10.05 -4.75
N ASP A 94 -3.50 10.34 -5.34
CA ASP A 94 -4.67 9.48 -5.23
C ASP A 94 -4.52 8.19 -6.04
N GLU A 95 -3.91 8.26 -7.23
CA GLU A 95 -3.53 7.07 -8.00
C GLU A 95 -2.51 6.21 -7.23
N ALA A 96 -1.53 6.83 -6.58
CA ALA A 96 -0.57 6.12 -5.72
C ALA A 96 -1.26 5.45 -4.51
N LYS A 97 -2.23 6.12 -3.88
CA LYS A 97 -3.03 5.51 -2.80
C LYS A 97 -3.87 4.33 -3.32
N ALA A 98 -4.53 4.48 -4.46
CA ALA A 98 -5.36 3.43 -5.04
C ALA A 98 -4.54 2.18 -5.38
N THR A 99 -3.38 2.37 -6.00
CA THR A 99 -2.46 1.26 -6.31
C THR A 99 -1.90 0.61 -5.05
N ALA A 100 -1.55 1.39 -4.02
CA ALA A 100 -1.09 0.86 -2.73
C ALA A 100 -2.17 0.00 -2.05
N ILE A 101 -3.44 0.45 -2.05
CA ILE A 101 -4.55 -0.32 -1.50
C ILE A 101 -4.73 -1.65 -2.25
N GLN A 102 -4.69 -1.62 -3.59
CA GLN A 102 -4.83 -2.82 -4.39
C GLN A 102 -3.70 -3.82 -4.13
N GLN A 103 -2.45 -3.34 -4.04
CA GLN A 103 -1.31 -4.18 -3.71
C GLN A 103 -1.40 -4.76 -2.30
N ALA A 104 -1.81 -3.96 -1.31
CA ALA A 104 -2.01 -4.42 0.06
C ALA A 104 -3.08 -5.53 0.13
N PHE A 105 -4.19 -5.36 -0.58
CA PHE A 105 -5.24 -6.37 -0.67
C PHE A 105 -4.70 -7.67 -1.30
N GLN A 106 -3.98 -7.59 -2.41
CA GLN A 106 -3.38 -8.77 -3.04
C GLN A 106 -2.38 -9.47 -2.12
N ALA A 107 -1.53 -8.70 -1.44
CA ALA A 107 -0.57 -9.24 -0.48
C ALA A 107 -1.28 -9.95 0.69
N GLU A 108 -2.37 -9.39 1.19
CA GLU A 108 -3.17 -10.00 2.25
C GLU A 108 -3.81 -11.32 1.78
N GLN A 109 -4.36 -11.36 0.57
CA GLN A 109 -4.91 -12.60 -0.01
C GLN A 109 -3.83 -13.68 -0.15
N ARG A 110 -2.65 -13.32 -0.64
CA ARG A 110 -1.51 -14.26 -0.72
C ARG A 110 -1.09 -14.75 0.67
N LYS A 111 -1.05 -13.87 1.67
CA LYS A 111 -0.74 -14.24 3.05
C LYS A 111 -1.78 -15.21 3.63
N LYS A 112 -3.07 -14.96 3.40
CA LYS A 112 -4.17 -15.85 3.81
C LYS A 112 -4.05 -17.24 3.17
N GLU A 113 -3.70 -17.29 1.88
CA GLU A 113 -3.48 -18.55 1.17
C GLU A 113 -2.30 -19.33 1.74
N LEU A 114 -1.17 -18.66 2.01
CA LEU A 114 -0.01 -19.30 2.63
C LEU A 114 -0.34 -19.87 4.02
N LEU A 115 -1.08 -19.13 4.85
CA LEU A 115 -1.53 -19.62 6.15
C LEU A 115 -2.48 -20.82 6.02
N ARG A 116 -3.32 -20.84 4.99
CA ARG A 116 -4.19 -21.99 4.69
C ARG A 116 -3.35 -23.22 4.34
N GLN A 117 -2.36 -23.05 3.46
CA GLN A 117 -1.44 -24.11 3.05
C GLN A 117 -0.61 -24.64 4.22
N GLU A 118 -0.06 -23.76 5.06
CA GLU A 118 0.68 -24.16 6.26
C GLU A 118 -0.19 -25.00 7.22
N ARG A 119 -1.43 -24.57 7.44
CA ARG A 119 -2.39 -25.33 8.27
C ARG A 119 -2.73 -26.68 7.65
N GLU A 120 -2.81 -26.76 6.32
CA GLU A 120 -3.04 -28.01 5.60
C GLU A 120 -1.85 -28.95 5.70
N LEU A 121 -0.62 -28.44 5.55
CA LEU A 121 0.60 -29.22 5.75
C LEU A 121 0.69 -29.80 7.16
N LEU A 122 0.38 -29.01 8.20
CA LEU A 122 0.36 -29.51 9.58
C LEU A 122 -0.71 -30.60 9.81
N ARG A 123 -1.85 -30.51 9.12
CA ARG A 123 -2.87 -31.56 9.16
C ARG A 123 -2.40 -32.81 8.45
N GLU A 124 -1.81 -32.68 7.27
CA GLU A 124 -1.29 -33.81 6.51
C GLU A 124 -0.15 -34.50 7.27
N GLU A 125 0.76 -33.72 7.88
CA GLU A 125 1.79 -34.24 8.77
C GLU A 125 1.20 -35.07 9.91
N ARG A 126 0.18 -34.56 10.60
CA ARG A 126 -0.51 -35.31 11.65
C ARG A 126 -1.14 -36.61 11.15
N ILE A 127 -1.74 -36.58 9.95
CA ILE A 127 -2.30 -37.78 9.31
C ILE A 127 -1.19 -38.77 8.98
N THR A 128 -0.07 -38.31 8.43
CA THR A 128 1.08 -39.19 8.13
C THR A 128 1.68 -39.80 9.38
N GLN A 129 1.79 -39.03 10.48
CA GLN A 129 2.25 -39.54 11.77
C GLN A 129 1.30 -40.60 12.31
N ARG A 130 -0.01 -40.33 12.34
CA ARG A 130 -1.01 -41.33 12.74
C ARG A 130 -0.95 -42.59 11.88
N ASN A 131 -0.81 -42.44 10.57
CA ASN A 131 -0.67 -43.57 9.66
C ASN A 131 0.59 -44.38 9.95
N ARG A 132 1.70 -43.72 10.26
CA ARG A 132 2.95 -44.36 10.68
C ARG A 132 2.76 -45.15 11.97
N ASP A 133 2.08 -44.56 12.96
CA ASP A 133 1.79 -45.23 14.23
C ASP A 133 0.92 -46.47 14.01
N ILE A 134 -0.12 -46.38 13.18
CA ILE A 134 -0.96 -47.52 12.78
C ILE A 134 -0.11 -48.60 12.12
N MET A 135 0.73 -48.27 11.15
CA MET A 135 1.59 -49.24 10.47
C MET A 135 2.57 -49.93 11.43
N ASN A 136 3.05 -49.22 12.45
CA ASN A 136 4.00 -49.71 13.44
C ASN A 136 3.38 -50.49 14.60
N THR A 137 2.04 -50.55 14.71
CA THR A 137 1.38 -51.36 15.75
C THR A 137 1.82 -52.83 15.67
N ARG A 138 2.39 -53.36 16.76
CA ARG A 138 2.71 -54.77 16.87
C ARG A 138 1.42 -55.56 17.13
N LEU A 139 1.24 -56.64 16.40
CA LEU A 139 0.05 -57.50 16.48
C LEU A 139 0.26 -58.73 17.38
N GLU A 140 1.47 -58.90 17.88
CA GLU A 140 1.85 -60.02 18.73
C GLU A 140 1.29 -59.83 20.16
N GLY A 141 0.78 -60.90 20.76
CA GLY A 141 0.14 -60.84 22.08
C GLY A 141 -1.26 -60.22 22.11
N MET A 142 -1.80 -59.77 20.96
CA MET A 142 -3.16 -59.26 20.85
C MET A 142 -4.20 -60.39 20.66
N SER A 143 -5.45 -60.15 21.09
CA SER A 143 -6.56 -61.05 20.79
C SER A 143 -6.84 -61.13 19.29
N SER A 144 -7.38 -62.26 18.80
CA SER A 144 -7.69 -62.44 17.38
C SER A 144 -8.55 -61.30 16.82
N ASN A 145 -9.55 -60.84 17.57
CA ASN A 145 -10.42 -59.73 17.15
C ASN A 145 -9.63 -58.41 17.00
N SER A 146 -8.76 -58.09 17.95
CA SER A 146 -7.92 -56.89 17.87
C SER A 146 -6.91 -56.99 16.72
N LYS A 147 -6.38 -58.19 16.47
CA LYS A 147 -5.48 -58.45 15.34
C LYS A 147 -6.15 -58.18 14.00
N TYR A 148 -7.39 -58.64 13.80
CA TYR A 148 -8.17 -58.35 12.59
C TYR A 148 -8.46 -56.85 12.44
N PHE A 149 -8.84 -56.17 13.53
CA PHE A 149 -9.07 -54.72 13.52
C PHE A 149 -7.84 -53.96 13.02
N TRP A 150 -6.66 -54.21 13.60
CA TRP A 150 -5.44 -53.51 13.21
C TRP A 150 -4.94 -53.90 11.81
N GLN A 151 -5.16 -55.13 11.37
CA GLN A 151 -4.88 -55.53 9.98
C GLN A 151 -5.73 -54.75 8.98
N SER A 152 -7.02 -54.56 9.28
CA SER A 152 -7.93 -53.75 8.47
C SER A 152 -7.48 -52.27 8.44
N GLU A 153 -7.14 -51.69 9.59
CA GLU A 153 -6.63 -50.32 9.67
C GLU A 153 -5.34 -50.12 8.87
N LYS A 154 -4.40 -51.08 8.91
CA LYS A 154 -3.18 -51.04 8.10
C LYS A 154 -3.50 -51.10 6.60
N ALA A 155 -4.45 -51.95 6.19
CA ALA A 155 -4.89 -52.03 4.79
C ALA A 155 -5.53 -50.72 4.32
N ASP A 156 -6.37 -50.10 5.15
CA ASP A 156 -7.01 -48.81 4.85
C ASP A 156 -5.99 -47.66 4.73
N VAL A 157 -4.95 -47.63 5.58
CA VAL A 157 -3.83 -46.69 5.43
C VAL A 157 -3.16 -46.81 4.06
N VAL A 158 -2.89 -48.03 3.60
CA VAL A 158 -2.29 -48.29 2.28
C VAL A 158 -3.24 -47.82 1.17
N GLN A 159 -4.52 -48.17 1.26
CA GLN A 159 -5.52 -47.77 0.27
C GLN A 159 -5.64 -46.24 0.15
N ARG A 160 -5.70 -45.52 1.28
CA ARG A 160 -5.72 -44.03 1.28
C ARG A 160 -4.46 -43.42 0.69
N ARG A 161 -3.30 -44.04 0.89
CA ARG A 161 -2.05 -43.59 0.28
C ARG A 161 -2.06 -43.80 -1.24
N CYS A 162 -2.42 -44.99 -1.70
CA CYS A 162 -2.54 -45.29 -3.13
C CYS A 162 -3.54 -44.36 -3.83
N ALA A 163 -4.69 -44.07 -3.21
CA ALA A 163 -5.68 -43.15 -3.76
C ALA A 163 -5.15 -41.71 -3.90
N ARG A 164 -4.37 -41.22 -2.93
CA ARG A 164 -3.71 -39.91 -3.02
C ARG A 164 -2.64 -39.87 -4.12
N GLU A 165 -1.83 -40.91 -4.22
CA GLU A 165 -0.82 -41.04 -5.28
C GLU A 165 -1.46 -41.16 -6.67
N ALA A 166 -2.64 -41.79 -6.79
CA ALA A 166 -3.39 -41.84 -8.04
C ALA A 166 -3.92 -40.46 -8.47
N ARG A 167 -4.43 -39.66 -7.52
CA ARG A 167 -4.88 -38.27 -7.78
C ARG A 167 -3.72 -37.37 -8.21
N SER A 168 -2.59 -37.42 -7.51
CA SER A 168 -1.43 -36.58 -7.87
C SER A 168 -0.82 -36.92 -9.24
N ARG A 169 -1.01 -38.15 -9.73
CA ARG A 169 -0.60 -38.55 -11.09
C ARG A 169 -1.55 -38.05 -12.18
N GLN A 170 -2.83 -37.85 -11.87
CA GLN A 170 -3.81 -37.33 -12.82
C GLN A 170 -3.75 -35.80 -12.95
N ASP A 171 -3.34 -35.10 -11.88
CA ASP A 171 -3.20 -33.64 -11.86
C ASP A 171 -1.82 -33.14 -12.36
N GLY A 172 -0.93 -34.04 -12.79
CA GLY A 172 0.32 -33.69 -13.47
C GLY A 172 0.07 -33.25 -14.92
N PRO A 173 0.95 -32.45 -15.54
CA PRO A 173 0.81 -32.09 -16.95
C PRO A 173 0.73 -33.37 -17.78
N SER A 174 -0.42 -33.58 -18.40
CA SER A 174 -0.68 -34.70 -19.30
C SER A 174 0.37 -34.69 -20.40
N THR A 175 1.38 -35.56 -20.29
CA THR A 175 2.27 -35.84 -21.41
C THR A 175 1.40 -36.57 -22.43
N THR A 176 0.79 -35.80 -23.32
CA THR A 176 0.07 -36.30 -24.48
C THR A 176 1.10 -37.09 -25.29
N ARG A 177 0.99 -38.41 -25.19
CA ARG A 177 1.61 -39.33 -26.13
C ARG A 177 1.06 -38.93 -27.50
N GLN A 178 1.89 -38.28 -28.32
CA GLN A 178 1.63 -38.13 -29.74
C GLN A 178 1.68 -39.54 -30.33
N ASP A 179 0.52 -40.20 -30.33
CA ASP A 179 0.29 -41.31 -31.23
C ASP A 179 0.03 -40.68 -32.60
N ASP A 180 1.08 -40.55 -33.41
CA ASP A 180 1.00 -40.12 -34.80
C ASP A 180 0.14 -41.12 -35.60
N PRO A 181 -1.04 -40.75 -36.12
CA PRO A 181 -1.77 -41.60 -37.04
C PRO A 181 -1.35 -41.25 -38.47
N ASN A 182 -0.11 -41.55 -38.84
CA ASN A 182 0.28 -41.47 -40.24
C ASN A 182 1.19 -42.62 -40.66
N THR A 183 0.62 -43.83 -40.62
CA THR A 183 1.14 -44.95 -41.39
C THR A 183 -0.04 -45.76 -41.93
N THR A 184 -0.94 -45.07 -42.65
CA THR A 184 -1.93 -45.74 -43.49
C THR A 184 -1.24 -46.10 -44.80
N TYR A 185 -0.87 -47.36 -44.88
CA TYR A 185 -0.56 -48.08 -46.12
C TYR A 185 -1.65 -47.80 -47.17
N TRP A 186 -1.30 -47.09 -48.24
CA TRP A 186 -2.09 -47.11 -49.47
C TRP A 186 -1.76 -48.39 -50.23
N LEU A 187 -2.49 -49.45 -49.89
CA LEU A 187 -2.73 -50.58 -50.76
C LEU A 187 -3.92 -50.25 -51.67
N SER A 188 -3.61 -49.81 -52.88
CA SER A 188 -4.42 -49.96 -54.11
C SER A 188 -3.40 -49.75 -55.24
N GLY A 189 -3.03 -50.71 -56.08
CA GLY A 189 -3.84 -51.76 -56.68
C GLY A 189 -3.73 -51.56 -58.20
N ASP A 190 -3.27 -52.60 -58.89
CA ASP A 190 -2.97 -52.70 -60.32
C ASP A 190 -4.03 -52.14 -61.28
N GLU A 191 -3.60 -51.42 -62.32
CA GLU A 191 -3.74 -51.74 -63.77
C GLU A 191 -3.26 -50.59 -64.66
#